data_AF-A0A2G9U6Y2-F1
#
_entry.id   AF-A0A2G9U6Y2-F1
#
_cell.length_a   1.000
_cell.length_b   1.000
_cell.length_c   1.000
_cell.angle_alpha   90.00
_cell.angle_beta   90.00
_cell.angle_gamma   90.00
#
_symmetry.space_group_name_H-M   'P 1'
#
loop_
_entity.id
_entity.type
_entity.pdbx_description
1 polymer ?
#
loop_
_entity_poly.entity_id
_entity_poly.type
_entity_poly.pdbx_seq_one_letter_code
_entity_poly.pdbx_strand_id
1 'polypeptide(L)'
;MEKVAYDVLPSYPIPPKNKVWGEARNPQTGKCLDRMGGIPGPLGVNGCHGYGGNQLIRLNTEGQLAQGEWCLTPKGVRVEANHCVKGTVNGPWAYEEHTKEMAYGSRLVLPLVVAQLCGSRHRGGALVKIGRCAVEPPELIQD
;
A
#
# COMPACT_ATOMS: atom_id res chain seq x y z
N MET A 1 28.09 0.21 -15.71
CA MET A 1 26.88 0.84 -16.29
C MET A 1 27.21 1.89 -17.33
N GLU A 2 28.32 2.64 -17.22
CA GLU A 2 28.53 3.82 -18.07
C GLU A 2 28.85 3.55 -19.55
N LYS A 3 29.49 2.41 -19.90
CA LYS A 3 29.98 2.18 -21.27
C LYS A 3 29.16 1.20 -22.12
N VAL A 4 28.56 0.18 -21.49
CA VAL A 4 27.85 -0.90 -22.21
C VAL A 4 26.35 -0.91 -21.89
N ALA A 5 25.99 -0.61 -20.64
CA ALA A 5 24.62 -0.67 -20.13
C ALA A 5 24.15 0.72 -19.65
N TYR A 6 24.42 1.73 -20.48
CA TYR A 6 24.22 3.14 -20.14
C TYR A 6 22.73 3.53 -20.09
N ASP A 7 21.88 2.74 -20.73
CA ASP A 7 20.43 2.89 -20.84
C ASP A 7 19.64 2.23 -19.70
N VAL A 8 20.30 1.37 -18.92
CA VAL A 8 19.66 0.63 -17.83
C VAL A 8 19.28 1.56 -16.68
N LEU A 9 20.16 2.44 -16.20
CA LEU A 9 19.83 3.34 -15.08
C LEU A 9 18.75 4.38 -15.41
N PRO A 10 18.73 4.98 -16.63
CA PRO A 10 17.59 5.78 -17.07
C PRO A 10 16.26 5.01 -17.10
N SER A 11 16.30 3.71 -17.41
CA SER A 11 15.10 2.86 -17.50
C SER A 11 14.67 2.25 -16.15
N TYR A 12 15.64 1.91 -15.33
CA TYR A 12 15.54 1.17 -14.07
C TYR A 12 16.47 1.83 -13.04
N PRO A 13 16.07 2.97 -12.47
CA PRO A 13 16.90 3.68 -11.51
C PRO A 13 17.14 2.83 -10.26
N ILE A 14 18.22 3.14 -9.55
CA ILE A 14 18.54 2.48 -8.29
C ILE A 14 17.40 2.74 -7.28
N PRO A 15 16.79 1.70 -6.68
CA PRO A 15 15.74 1.89 -5.70
C PRO A 15 16.24 2.67 -4.47
N PRO A 16 15.45 3.64 -3.96
CA PRO A 16 15.71 4.29 -2.69
C PRO A 16 15.64 3.30 -1.53
N LYS A 17 16.14 3.72 -0.35
CA LYS A 17 16.00 2.95 0.88
C LYS A 17 14.54 2.70 1.20
N ASN A 18 14.25 1.55 1.80
CA ASN A 18 12.91 1.30 2.35
C ASN A 18 12.70 2.18 3.58
N LYS A 19 11.56 2.87 3.63
CA LYS A 19 11.08 3.53 4.85
C LYS A 19 10.49 2.48 5.79
N VAL A 20 9.59 1.64 5.27
CA VAL A 20 8.98 0.52 5.98
C VAL A 20 8.70 -0.62 5.00
N TRP A 21 8.74 -1.85 5.49
CA TRP A 21 8.42 -3.04 4.70
C TRP A 21 7.91 -4.16 5.61
N GLY A 22 7.14 -5.08 5.03
CA GLY A 22 6.54 -6.19 5.77
C GLY A 22 5.09 -6.42 5.35
N GLU A 23 4.28 -6.93 6.27
CA GLU A 23 2.86 -7.10 6.08
C GLU A 23 2.11 -5.79 6.31
N ALA A 24 1.25 -5.39 5.37
CA ALA A 24 0.31 -4.30 5.59
C ALA A 24 -0.94 -4.84 6.33
N ARG A 25 -0.83 -4.92 7.66
CA ARG A 25 -1.85 -5.45 8.56
C ARG A 25 -2.77 -4.35 9.10
N ASN A 26 -4.07 -4.60 9.03
CA ASN A 26 -5.06 -3.77 9.70
C ASN A 26 -5.11 -4.05 11.19
N PRO A 27 -4.91 -3.06 12.08
CA PRO A 27 -4.99 -3.26 13.52
C PRO A 27 -6.40 -3.60 14.01
N GLN A 28 -7.46 -3.13 13.34
CA GLN A 28 -8.87 -3.38 13.72
C GLN A 28 -9.35 -4.78 13.34
N THR A 29 -8.95 -5.28 12.17
CA THR A 29 -9.43 -6.59 11.67
C THR A 29 -8.39 -7.71 11.78
N GLY A 30 -7.12 -7.37 12.02
CA GLY A 30 -6.01 -8.31 12.04
C GLY A 30 -5.68 -8.93 10.68
N LYS A 31 -6.32 -8.49 9.60
CA LYS A 31 -6.13 -9.00 8.23
C LYS A 31 -5.07 -8.21 7.47
N CYS A 32 -4.48 -8.85 6.45
CA CYS A 32 -3.41 -8.29 5.65
C CYS A 32 -3.85 -7.99 4.23
N LEU A 33 -3.26 -6.94 3.66
CA LEU A 33 -3.29 -6.68 2.22
C LEU A 33 -2.61 -7.85 1.49
N ASP A 34 -3.28 -8.38 0.49
CA ASP A 34 -2.83 -9.56 -0.25
C ASP A 34 -3.09 -9.35 -1.75
N ARG A 35 -2.11 -9.60 -2.60
CA ARG A 35 -2.28 -9.51 -4.06
C ARG A 35 -3.17 -10.60 -4.63
N MET A 36 -3.44 -11.67 -3.87
CA MET A 36 -4.35 -12.76 -4.25
C MET A 36 -3.99 -13.44 -5.58
N GLY A 37 -2.72 -13.38 -6.00
CA GLY A 37 -2.26 -13.99 -7.25
C GLY A 37 -2.57 -13.20 -8.55
N GLY A 38 -3.32 -12.08 -8.51
CA GLY A 38 -3.67 -11.31 -9.72
C GLY A 38 -2.62 -10.27 -10.13
N ILE A 39 -2.02 -10.40 -11.32
CA ILE A 39 -1.09 -9.41 -11.90
C ILE A 39 -1.39 -9.21 -13.40
N PRO A 40 -1.57 -7.96 -13.88
CA PRO A 40 -1.94 -6.79 -13.09
C PRO A 40 -3.34 -7.01 -12.48
N GLY A 41 -3.64 -6.40 -11.33
CA GLY A 41 -4.94 -6.62 -10.72
C GLY A 41 -5.15 -6.00 -9.34
N PRO A 42 -6.39 -6.02 -8.83
CA PRO A 42 -6.73 -5.44 -7.54
C PRO A 42 -6.18 -6.24 -6.38
N LEU A 43 -5.88 -5.54 -5.28
CA LEU A 43 -5.50 -6.17 -4.04
C LEU A 43 -6.74 -6.59 -3.26
N GLY A 44 -6.63 -7.75 -2.63
CA GLY A 44 -7.57 -8.28 -1.67
C GLY A 44 -7.09 -8.10 -0.24
N VAL A 45 -7.94 -8.57 0.67
CA VAL A 45 -7.69 -8.62 2.11
C VAL A 45 -7.85 -10.06 2.55
N ASN A 46 -6.81 -10.62 3.16
CA ASN A 46 -6.77 -12.03 3.54
C ASN A 46 -6.20 -12.21 4.95
N GLY A 47 -6.28 -13.44 5.49
CA GLY A 47 -5.62 -13.78 6.74
C GLY A 47 -4.11 -13.58 6.62
N CYS A 48 -3.51 -12.90 7.59
CA CYS A 48 -2.06 -12.72 7.63
C CYS A 48 -1.38 -14.04 7.97
N HIS A 49 -0.31 -14.40 7.26
CA HIS A 49 0.35 -15.69 7.42
C HIS A 49 1.86 -15.64 7.65
N GLY A 50 2.52 -14.47 7.61
CA GLY A 50 3.93 -14.30 7.96
C GLY A 50 4.94 -14.81 6.93
N TYR A 51 4.47 -15.35 5.80
CA TYR A 51 5.34 -15.97 4.77
C TYR A 51 5.85 -14.98 3.73
N GLY A 52 5.45 -13.70 3.81
CA GLY A 52 5.75 -12.70 2.80
C GLY A 52 5.00 -12.97 1.49
N GLY A 53 5.72 -13.05 0.36
CA GLY A 53 5.12 -13.28 -0.96
C GLY A 53 4.08 -12.21 -1.32
N ASN A 54 2.83 -12.65 -1.54
CA ASN A 54 1.72 -11.75 -1.88
C ASN A 54 1.27 -10.84 -0.74
N GLN A 55 1.78 -11.02 0.48
CA GLN A 55 1.54 -10.14 1.63
C GLN A 55 2.77 -9.31 2.00
N LEU A 56 3.85 -9.38 1.22
CA LEU A 56 5.06 -8.57 1.43
C LEU A 56 4.96 -7.27 0.62
N ILE A 57 4.98 -6.14 1.32
CA ILE A 57 4.89 -4.80 0.72
C ILE A 57 6.04 -3.94 1.24
N ARG A 58 6.57 -3.08 0.38
CA ARG A 58 7.56 -2.06 0.74
C ARG A 58 7.04 -0.66 0.41
N LEU A 59 7.30 0.28 1.30
CA LEU A 59 7.25 1.71 1.03
C LEU A 59 8.67 2.24 1.10
N ASN A 60 9.15 2.87 0.03
CA ASN A 60 10.45 3.52 0.05
C ASN A 60 10.39 4.97 0.56
N THR A 61 11.56 5.56 0.81
CA THR A 61 11.67 6.94 1.32
C THR A 61 11.14 7.99 0.35
N GLU A 62 10.99 7.64 -0.93
CA GLU A 62 10.46 8.52 -2.00
C GLU A 62 8.98 8.25 -2.30
N GLY A 63 8.27 7.51 -1.43
CA GLY A 63 6.83 7.33 -1.51
C GLY A 63 6.32 6.32 -2.54
N GLN A 64 7.18 5.46 -3.09
CA GLN A 64 6.75 4.33 -3.91
C GLN A 64 6.32 3.16 -3.01
N LEU A 65 5.04 2.78 -3.10
CA LEU A 65 4.50 1.57 -2.50
C LEU A 65 4.52 0.43 -3.53
N ALA A 66 5.13 -0.69 -3.19
CA ALA A 66 5.36 -1.78 -4.14
C ALA A 66 5.32 -3.17 -3.50
N GLN A 67 5.04 -4.16 -4.34
CA GLN A 67 5.23 -5.58 -4.06
C GLN A 67 6.05 -6.21 -5.19
N GLY A 68 7.29 -6.63 -4.88
CA GLY A 68 8.24 -7.04 -5.91
C GLY A 68 8.49 -5.90 -6.92
N GLU A 69 8.26 -6.18 -8.20
CA GLU A 69 8.36 -5.23 -9.32
C GLU A 69 7.06 -4.43 -9.58
N TRP A 70 5.97 -4.74 -8.86
CA TRP A 70 4.65 -4.16 -9.10
C TRP A 70 4.43 -2.97 -8.17
N CYS A 71 4.05 -1.84 -8.75
CA CYS A 71 3.68 -0.66 -7.99
C CYS A 71 2.21 -0.75 -7.60
N LEU A 72 1.91 -0.40 -6.35
CA LEU A 72 0.56 -0.38 -5.82
C LEU A 72 0.00 1.02 -6.03
N THR A 73 -1.01 1.15 -6.88
CA THR A 73 -1.60 2.46 -7.21
C THR A 73 -3.12 2.43 -7.08
N PRO A 74 -3.74 3.57 -6.68
CA PRO A 74 -5.18 3.74 -6.75
C PRO A 74 -5.71 3.62 -8.17
N LYS A 75 -6.80 2.88 -8.34
CA LYS A 75 -7.66 2.90 -9.54
C LYS A 75 -9.12 2.98 -9.12
N GLY A 76 -9.69 4.17 -9.30
CA GLY A 76 -10.99 4.51 -8.73
C GLY A 76 -10.97 4.35 -7.22
N VAL A 77 -11.83 3.48 -6.70
CA VAL A 77 -11.91 3.17 -5.27
C VAL A 77 -11.08 1.97 -4.88
N ARG A 78 -10.20 1.39 -5.70
CA ARG A 78 -9.40 0.21 -5.33
C ARG A 78 -7.91 0.51 -5.36
N VAL A 79 -7.11 -0.30 -4.66
CA VAL A 79 -5.66 -0.36 -4.89
C VAL A 79 -5.39 -1.54 -5.83
N GLU A 80 -4.61 -1.32 -6.87
CA GLU A 80 -4.20 -2.34 -7.83
C GLU A 80 -2.67 -2.44 -7.91
N ALA A 81 -2.17 -3.66 -8.11
CA ALA A 81 -0.81 -3.94 -8.52
C ALA A 81 -0.71 -3.74 -10.04
N ASN A 82 0.11 -2.79 -10.46
CA ASN A 82 0.33 -2.43 -11.85
C ASN A 82 1.82 -2.28 -12.14
N HIS A 83 2.17 -2.22 -13.43
CA HIS A 83 3.52 -1.88 -13.83
C HIS A 83 3.92 -0.54 -13.22
N CYS A 84 5.10 -0.50 -12.60
CA CYS A 84 5.70 0.77 -12.21
C CYS A 84 5.97 1.64 -13.44
N VAL A 85 5.90 2.95 -13.27
CA VAL A 85 6.27 3.88 -14.34
C VAL A 85 7.77 3.71 -14.61
N LYS A 86 8.12 3.37 -15.85
CA LYS A 86 9.51 3.15 -16.26
C LYS A 86 10.34 4.41 -15.98
N GLY A 87 11.56 4.22 -15.46
CA GLY A 87 12.46 5.33 -15.15
C GLY A 87 12.13 6.06 -13.84
N THR A 88 11.16 5.60 -13.04
CA THR A 88 10.82 6.22 -11.75
C THR A 88 10.90 5.24 -10.60
N VAL A 89 11.24 5.79 -9.43
CA VAL A 89 11.34 5.05 -8.16
C VAL A 89 10.65 5.77 -7.01
N ASN A 90 9.90 6.83 -7.32
CA ASN A 90 9.13 7.63 -6.38
C ASN A 90 7.62 7.36 -6.54
N GLY A 91 6.84 7.85 -5.58
CA GLY A 91 5.40 7.79 -5.63
C GLY A 91 4.76 8.72 -4.60
N PRO A 92 3.44 8.92 -4.66
CA PRO A 92 2.75 9.86 -3.79
C PRO A 92 2.29 9.20 -2.47
N TRP A 93 2.75 7.98 -2.14
CA TRP A 93 2.37 7.35 -0.89
C TRP A 93 3.15 7.93 0.29
N ALA A 94 2.45 8.16 1.40
CA ALA A 94 3.05 8.49 2.67
C ALA A 94 2.58 7.52 3.75
N TYR A 95 3.43 7.28 4.74
CA TYR A 95 3.11 6.51 5.94
C TYR A 95 3.54 7.31 7.16
N GLU A 96 2.62 7.49 8.10
CA GLU A 96 2.87 8.10 9.40
C GLU A 96 3.03 7.00 10.46
N GLU A 97 4.19 6.96 11.11
CA GLU A 97 4.54 5.87 12.01
C GLU A 97 3.81 5.97 13.35
N HIS A 98 3.49 7.17 13.82
CA HIS A 98 2.79 7.34 15.09
C HIS A 98 1.33 6.91 15.00
N THR A 99 0.63 7.39 13.98
CA THR A 99 -0.79 7.11 13.76
C THR A 99 -1.02 5.79 13.02
N LYS A 100 0.05 5.22 12.45
CA LYS A 100 0.01 4.03 11.58
C LYS A 100 -0.90 4.29 10.38
N GLU A 101 -0.90 5.49 9.83
CA GLU A 101 -1.77 5.90 8.72
C GLU A 101 -1.05 5.93 7.39
N MET A 102 -1.76 5.57 6.31
CA MET A 102 -1.27 5.69 4.95
C MET A 102 -1.94 6.89 4.26
N ALA A 103 -1.28 7.49 3.29
CA ALA A 103 -1.90 8.52 2.48
C ALA A 103 -1.43 8.43 1.03
N TYR A 104 -2.24 8.97 0.11
CA TYR A 104 -1.91 9.05 -1.31
C TYR A 104 -2.09 10.50 -1.78
N GLY A 105 -0.97 11.17 -2.07
CA GLY A 105 -0.94 12.60 -2.40
C GLY A 105 -1.40 13.46 -1.22
N SER A 106 -2.13 14.53 -1.50
CA SER A 106 -2.76 15.39 -0.48
C SER A 106 -4.06 14.84 0.09
N ARG A 107 -4.48 13.64 -0.35
CA ARG A 107 -5.67 12.96 0.15
C ARG A 107 -5.21 11.92 1.17
N LEU A 108 -5.69 12.05 2.41
CA LEU A 108 -5.54 11.01 3.41
C LEU A 108 -6.20 9.74 2.84
N VAL A 109 -5.41 8.70 2.64
CA VAL A 109 -5.88 7.41 2.13
C VAL A 109 -5.71 6.42 3.26
N LEU A 110 -6.69 6.50 4.16
CA LEU A 110 -6.94 5.54 5.22
C LEU A 110 -5.89 5.61 6.34
N PRO A 111 -6.26 5.37 7.61
CA PRO A 111 -5.29 4.72 8.46
C PRO A 111 -4.82 3.43 7.77
N LEU A 112 -3.68 2.87 8.12
CA LEU A 112 -3.39 1.46 7.82
C LEU A 112 -4.34 0.53 8.62
N VAL A 113 -5.50 1.03 9.07
CA VAL A 113 -6.79 0.35 9.07
C VAL A 113 -7.21 0.17 7.61
N VAL A 114 -6.86 -0.99 7.02
CA VAL A 114 -7.56 -1.52 5.83
C VAL A 114 -9.02 -1.17 5.99
N ALA A 115 -9.56 -0.37 5.07
CA ALA A 115 -10.92 0.14 5.08
C ALA A 115 -11.83 -0.71 5.97
N GLN A 116 -12.34 -0.10 7.05
CA GLN A 116 -13.53 -0.65 7.66
C GLN A 116 -14.50 -0.81 6.49
N LEU A 117 -14.81 -2.06 6.14
CA LEU A 117 -16.20 -2.41 5.99
C LEU A 117 -16.85 -1.85 7.25
N CYS A 118 -17.27 -0.57 7.23
CA CYS A 118 -18.32 -0.13 8.13
C CYS A 118 -19.48 -1.07 7.81
N GLY A 119 -19.62 -2.08 8.66
CA GLY A 119 -20.60 -3.15 8.65
C GLY A 119 -21.08 -3.63 7.27
N SER A 120 -20.45 -4.65 6.71
CA SER A 120 -21.21 -5.74 6.06
C SER A 120 -20.32 -6.95 5.79
N ARG A 121 -20.67 -8.04 6.48
CA ARG A 121 -20.10 -9.38 6.34
C ARG A 121 -20.49 -9.96 4.98
N HIS A 122 -19.74 -9.68 3.92
CA HIS A 122 -19.95 -10.34 2.63
C HIS A 122 -19.10 -11.61 2.53
N ARG A 123 -19.74 -12.75 2.22
CA ARG A 123 -19.12 -14.08 2.03
C ARG A 123 -18.44 -14.21 0.66
N GLY A 124 -17.54 -13.29 0.32
CA GLY A 124 -16.75 -13.32 -0.91
C GLY A 124 -15.54 -12.41 -0.75
N GLY A 125 -14.36 -12.83 -1.25
CA GLY A 125 -13.07 -12.18 -1.02
C GLY A 125 -13.12 -10.66 -0.98
N ALA A 126 -12.66 -10.07 0.12
CA ALA A 126 -12.75 -8.63 0.34
C ALA A 126 -11.69 -7.90 -0.50
N LEU A 127 -12.12 -6.97 -1.36
CA LEU A 127 -11.23 -6.08 -2.11
C LEU A 127 -10.91 -4.83 -1.28
N VAL A 128 -9.69 -4.32 -1.40
CA VAL A 128 -9.25 -3.09 -0.72
C VAL A 128 -9.91 -1.89 -1.39
N LYS A 129 -10.62 -1.06 -0.61
CA LYS A 129 -11.21 0.19 -1.12
C LYS A 129 -10.55 1.44 -0.56
N ILE A 130 -10.44 2.48 -1.38
CA ILE A 130 -9.95 3.82 -1.04
C ILE A 130 -11.15 4.75 -0.82
N GLY A 131 -11.22 5.38 0.34
CA GLY A 131 -12.27 6.34 0.73
C GLY A 131 -11.74 7.40 1.70
N ARG A 132 -12.49 8.49 1.90
CA ARG A 132 -12.15 9.50 2.92
C ARG A 132 -12.35 8.93 4.32
N CYS A 133 -11.44 9.23 5.23
CA CYS A 133 -11.59 8.94 6.65
C CYS A 133 -12.64 9.89 7.25
N ALA A 134 -13.64 9.36 7.96
CA ALA A 134 -14.26 10.13 9.02
C ALA A 134 -13.26 10.10 10.19
N VAL A 135 -12.53 11.20 10.38
CA VAL A 135 -11.82 11.43 11.64
C VAL A 135 -12.91 11.58 12.70
N GLU A 136 -13.09 10.58 13.56
CA GLU A 136 -13.79 10.83 14.82
C GLU A 136 -12.92 11.81 15.62
N PRO A 137 -13.50 12.91 16.14
CA PRO A 137 -12.74 13.82 17.00
C PRO A 137 -12.23 13.03 18.21
N PRO A 138 -11.02 13.35 18.72
CA PRO A 138 -10.53 12.73 19.94
C PRO A 138 -11.58 12.94 21.03
N GLU A 139 -12.02 11.85 21.67
CA GLU A 139 -12.84 11.92 22.87
C GLU A 139 -12.14 12.87 23.85
N LEU A 140 -12.84 13.94 24.21
CA LEU A 140 -12.54 14.76 25.36
C LEU A 140 -12.45 13.80 26.56
N ILE A 141 -11.24 13.58 27.06
CA ILE A 141 -11.04 13.10 28.43
C ILE A 141 -11.68 14.17 29.32
N GLN A 142 -12.88 13.88 29.81
CA GLN A 142 -13.49 14.58 30.92
C GLN A 142 -13.09 13.80 32.17
N ASP A 143 -12.15 14.37 32.93
CA ASP A 143 -12.05 14.16 34.38
C ASP A 143 -12.47 15.47 35.07
#